data_AF-A0A4P7WWN3-F1
#
_entry.id   AF-A0A4P7WWN3-F1
#
_cell.length_a   1.000
_cell.length_b   1.000
_cell.length_c   1.000
_cell.angle_alpha   90.00
_cell.angle_beta   90.00
_cell.angle_gamma   90.00
#
_symmetry.space_group_name_H-M   'P 1'
#
loop_
_entity.id
_entity.type
_entity.pdbx_description
1 polymer ?
#
loop_
_entity_poly.entity_id
_entity_poly.type
_entity_poly.pdbx_seq_one_letter_code
_entity_poly.pdbx_strand_id
1 'polypeptide(L)'
;MTLNQKTKEIILDSIKSAIFIDEKALEPYKVKPRNPYPEVDLSINLLKKFKEKGISLAVHKFSPSDLQNEERLKYFFKRRDLVLLDWRLDGNDGEEHSLNLLSKIVKEKHIHFCSIFTSEHNKNVIIDNLSTYFSGYNLGYYQNIIDELDIYRDDNLASFNQISFNDDKFNGTLFNAFRLIDAGLPKLIKDCTGITSFGEALIQVRYAFSNLHKSLEPNPKLSHINRTNFSLNINNTIITIIPKSENSAIKILNRLVDQVRKSENNLSQLLGLDMQNSFTNNASFIDENLLNTSINTLMYHRKQLKVHNLDLEFNNFIKSILLEHSKLKLEDSDLKILEEKFLNKISKQNYKVSDNEIAVLNAFYNGTTLKEKKILNFGDIFKGENNTYYLCITALCDCILHNGESNIDFNYYFVKGNSIPVEEGIKKGDGGFISYIDSTTCILWGQEYVKPKQFFVENPLLVNNKIRIEFRDKRRVLVKKDIEYVFTLKQNYAQRITNHSFNHPIRVGVDFVKT
;
A
#
# COMPACT_ATOMS: atom_id res chain seq x y z
N MET A 1 2.71 -24.18 17.78
CA MET A 1 2.17 -22.94 18.39
C MET A 1 0.80 -22.64 17.83
N THR A 2 -0.10 -21.95 18.54
CA THR A 2 -1.38 -21.45 17.99
C THR A 2 -1.16 -20.17 17.16
N LEU A 3 -2.13 -19.80 16.30
CA LEU A 3 -2.11 -18.52 15.58
C LEU A 3 -1.88 -17.33 16.52
N ASN A 4 -2.53 -17.33 17.69
CA ASN A 4 -2.35 -16.29 18.69
C ASN A 4 -0.91 -16.20 19.21
N GLN A 5 -0.28 -17.35 19.52
CA GLN A 5 1.10 -17.39 20.00
C GLN A 5 2.07 -16.87 18.94
N LYS A 6 1.91 -17.30 17.68
CA LYS A 6 2.79 -16.90 16.57
C LYS A 6 2.61 -15.42 16.20
N THR A 7 1.36 -14.93 16.18
CA THR A 7 1.04 -13.51 15.99
C THR A 7 1.72 -12.65 17.06
N LYS A 8 1.61 -13.08 18.32
CA LYS A 8 2.23 -12.38 19.45
C LYS A 8 3.75 -12.33 19.33
N GLU A 9 4.37 -13.44 18.98
CA GLU A 9 5.82 -13.52 18.78
C GLU A 9 6.31 -12.52 17.72
N ILE A 10 5.73 -12.55 16.52
CA ILE A 10 6.16 -11.70 15.39
C ILE A 10 5.94 -10.21 15.68
N ILE A 11 4.78 -9.83 16.22
CA ILE A 11 4.47 -8.41 16.47
C ILE A 11 5.36 -7.84 17.57
N LEU A 12 5.58 -8.58 18.66
CA LEU A 12 6.48 -8.13 19.73
C LEU A 12 7.92 -7.99 19.23
N ASP A 13 8.32 -8.81 18.26
CA ASP A 13 9.64 -8.70 17.65
C ASP A 13 9.73 -7.48 16.71
N SER A 14 8.62 -7.10 16.06
CA SER A 14 8.57 -5.97 15.11
C SER A 14 8.55 -4.57 15.73
N ILE A 15 8.21 -4.44 17.02
CA ILE A 15 8.12 -3.13 17.68
C ILE A 15 9.37 -2.94 18.54
N LYS A 16 10.36 -2.20 18.03
CA LYS A 16 11.62 -1.87 18.74
C LYS A 16 11.69 -0.41 19.14
N SER A 17 11.01 0.47 18.42
CA SER A 17 10.96 1.91 18.70
C SER A 17 9.53 2.44 18.71
N ALA A 18 9.20 3.18 19.77
CA ALA A 18 7.93 3.84 19.94
C ALA A 18 8.10 5.33 20.30
N ILE A 19 7.07 6.12 20.04
CA ILE A 19 6.98 7.51 20.53
C ILE A 19 5.62 7.75 21.19
N PHE A 20 5.62 8.43 22.34
CA PHE A 20 4.43 8.96 23.00
C PHE A 20 4.35 10.46 22.81
N ILE A 21 3.26 10.95 22.22
CA ILE A 21 3.00 12.35 21.91
C ILE A 21 1.74 12.77 22.65
N ASP A 22 1.90 13.69 23.60
CA ASP A 22 0.82 14.23 24.43
C ASP A 22 1.23 15.65 24.88
N GLU A 23 0.28 16.59 24.96
CA GLU A 23 0.50 18.00 25.30
C GLU A 23 0.91 18.21 26.77
N LYS A 24 0.62 17.23 27.64
CA LYS A 24 0.98 17.22 29.07
C LYS A 24 2.05 16.16 29.40
N ALA A 25 2.63 15.52 28.39
CA ALA A 25 3.69 14.53 28.59
C ALA A 25 4.87 15.10 29.40
N LEU A 26 5.47 14.24 30.23
CA LEU A 26 6.75 14.55 30.87
C LEU A 26 7.88 13.94 30.05
N GLU A 27 8.62 14.81 29.35
CA GLU A 27 9.81 14.41 28.62
C GLU A 27 10.92 13.89 29.55
N PRO A 28 11.79 12.99 29.08
CA PRO A 28 12.90 12.49 29.88
C PRO A 28 13.77 13.64 30.41
N TYR A 29 14.29 13.48 31.62
CA TYR A 29 15.16 14.45 32.30
C TYR A 29 14.52 15.80 32.69
N LYS A 30 13.23 16.03 32.39
CA LYS A 30 12.51 17.20 32.92
C LYS A 30 12.04 16.97 34.36
N VAL A 31 12.06 18.04 35.15
CA VAL A 31 11.63 18.02 36.55
C VAL A 31 10.11 17.83 36.60
N LYS A 32 9.65 16.95 37.49
CA LYS A 32 8.21 16.77 37.73
C LYS A 32 7.59 18.09 38.20
N PRO A 33 6.45 18.51 37.65
CA PRO A 33 5.73 19.67 38.17
C PRO A 33 5.24 19.41 39.61
N ARG A 34 5.10 20.48 40.40
CA ARG A 34 4.67 20.39 41.82
C ARG A 34 3.30 19.72 41.99
N ASN A 35 2.38 20.00 41.06
CA ASN A 35 1.06 19.37 40.96
C ASN A 35 1.02 18.57 39.65
N PRO A 36 1.37 17.27 39.66
CA PRO A 36 1.43 16.47 38.45
C PRO A 36 0.04 16.16 37.90
N TYR A 37 -0.11 16.31 36.59
CA TYR A 37 -1.27 15.81 35.85
C TYR A 37 -1.16 14.30 35.64
N PRO A 38 -2.27 13.56 35.45
CA PRO A 38 -2.24 12.10 35.21
C PRO A 38 -1.31 11.67 34.07
N GLU A 39 -1.16 12.50 33.03
CA GLU A 39 -0.31 12.26 31.87
C GLU A 39 1.20 12.22 32.22
N VAL A 40 1.61 12.89 33.30
CA VAL A 40 2.99 12.84 33.82
C VAL A 40 3.31 11.43 34.32
N ASP A 41 2.43 10.85 35.12
CA ASP A 41 2.61 9.49 35.63
C ASP A 41 2.43 8.45 34.52
N LEU A 42 1.53 8.69 33.57
CA LEU A 42 1.41 7.86 32.37
C LEU A 42 2.73 7.81 31.59
N SER A 43 3.34 8.97 31.32
CA SER A 43 4.61 9.10 30.61
C SER A 43 5.72 8.25 31.25
N ILE A 44 5.87 8.38 32.58
CA ILE A 44 6.89 7.66 33.35
C ILE A 44 6.63 6.15 33.34
N ASN A 45 5.38 5.75 33.54
CA ASN A 45 4.99 4.34 33.57
C ASN A 45 5.16 3.67 32.21
N LEU A 46 4.78 4.34 31.12
CA LEU A 46 5.00 3.85 29.77
C LEU A 46 6.49 3.72 29.48
N LEU A 47 7.30 4.74 29.77
CA LEU A 47 8.75 4.72 29.55
C LEU A 47 9.41 3.54 30.26
N LYS A 48 9.08 3.31 31.54
CA LYS A 48 9.60 2.19 32.32
C LYS A 48 9.18 0.83 31.72
N LYS A 49 7.89 0.64 31.45
CA LYS A 49 7.35 -0.65 30.99
C LYS A 49 7.75 -1.01 29.57
N PHE A 50 7.91 -0.03 28.69
CA PHE A 50 8.46 -0.25 27.34
C PHE A 50 9.94 -0.63 27.40
N LYS A 51 10.73 0.05 28.25
CA LYS A 51 12.13 -0.28 28.48
C LYS A 51 12.31 -1.70 29.02
N GLU A 52 11.48 -2.14 29.96
CA GLU A 52 11.46 -3.53 30.48
C GLU A 52 11.16 -4.58 29.39
N LYS A 53 10.60 -4.17 28.25
CA LYS A 53 10.34 -5.02 27.08
C LYS A 53 11.40 -4.87 25.97
N GLY A 54 12.46 -4.11 26.21
CA GLY A 54 13.49 -3.84 25.20
C GLY A 54 13.03 -2.89 24.10
N ILE A 55 11.94 -2.15 24.32
CA ILE A 55 11.41 -1.18 23.35
C ILE A 55 11.88 0.22 23.76
N SER A 56 12.50 0.93 22.83
CA SER A 56 12.92 2.32 23.02
C SER A 56 11.71 3.25 22.86
N LEU A 57 11.25 3.84 23.96
CA LEU A 57 10.17 4.83 23.95
C LEU A 57 10.73 6.25 24.04
N ALA A 58 10.47 7.06 23.01
CA ALA A 58 10.58 8.51 23.09
C ALA A 58 9.30 9.10 23.69
N VAL A 59 9.42 10.13 24.52
CA VAL A 59 8.27 10.89 25.05
C VAL A 59 8.44 12.34 24.63
N HIS A 60 7.44 12.89 23.96
CA HIS A 60 7.44 14.25 23.44
C HIS A 60 6.25 15.03 23.97
N LYS A 61 6.52 16.24 24.48
CA LYS A 61 5.47 17.17 24.90
C LYS A 61 5.03 18.00 23.69
N PHE A 62 3.83 17.74 23.18
CA PHE A 62 3.33 18.39 21.98
C PHE A 62 3.13 19.89 22.14
N SER A 63 3.36 20.63 21.05
CA SER A 63 3.00 22.02 20.86
C SER A 63 2.48 22.23 19.43
N PRO A 64 1.52 23.15 19.18
CA PRO A 64 1.00 23.39 17.82
C PRO A 64 2.08 23.72 16.78
N SER A 65 3.17 24.36 17.20
CA SER A 65 4.34 24.66 16.35
C SER A 65 5.02 23.41 15.76
N ASP A 66 4.83 22.24 16.38
CA ASP A 66 5.37 20.97 15.90
C ASP A 66 4.82 20.57 14.53
N LEU A 67 3.58 20.96 14.24
CA LEU A 67 2.92 20.64 12.97
C LEU A 67 3.62 21.29 11.77
N GLN A 68 4.34 22.39 11.97
CA GLN A 68 5.04 23.11 10.89
C GLN A 68 6.54 22.83 10.88
N ASN A 69 7.08 22.12 11.88
CA ASN A 69 8.50 21.87 12.00
C ASN A 69 8.88 20.51 11.38
N GLU A 70 9.43 20.52 10.16
CA GLU A 70 9.83 19.30 9.47
C GLU A 70 10.87 18.45 10.23
N GLU A 71 11.80 19.08 10.95
CA GLU A 71 12.82 18.34 11.70
C GLU A 71 12.19 17.59 12.88
N ARG A 72 11.22 18.21 13.56
CA ARG A 72 10.45 17.55 14.61
C ARG A 72 9.60 16.42 14.07
N LEU A 73 8.92 16.62 12.94
CA LEU A 73 8.15 15.55 12.29
C LEU A 73 9.04 14.38 11.87
N LYS A 74 10.25 14.65 11.35
CA LYS A 74 11.27 13.62 11.08
C LYS A 74 11.67 12.89 12.37
N TYR A 75 11.85 13.59 13.49
CA TYR A 75 12.11 12.98 14.78
C TYR A 75 10.95 12.11 15.28
N PHE A 76 9.70 12.54 15.05
CA PHE A 76 8.53 11.78 15.47
C PHE A 76 8.34 10.50 14.70
N PHE A 77 8.59 10.50 13.39
CA PHE A 77 8.12 9.42 12.53
C PHE A 77 9.23 8.58 11.90
N LYS A 78 10.43 9.14 11.67
CA LYS A 78 11.51 8.39 11.02
C LYS A 78 12.01 7.30 11.96
N ARG A 79 12.03 6.04 11.48
CA ARG A 79 12.48 4.86 12.24
C ARG A 79 11.68 4.64 13.55
N ARG A 80 10.36 4.82 13.48
CA ARG A 80 9.44 4.39 14.54
C ARG A 80 8.58 3.25 14.03
N ASP A 81 8.28 2.31 14.91
CA ASP A 81 7.41 1.17 14.61
C ASP A 81 6.00 1.39 15.17
N LEU A 82 5.91 2.13 16.30
CA LEU A 82 4.67 2.42 17.01
C LEU A 82 4.57 3.89 17.42
N VAL A 83 3.42 4.52 17.12
CA VAL A 83 3.09 5.85 17.64
C VAL A 83 1.96 5.75 18.65
N LEU A 84 2.18 6.29 19.85
CA LEU A 84 1.16 6.49 20.88
C LEU A 84 0.77 7.98 20.85
N LEU A 85 -0.40 8.28 20.30
CA LEU A 85 -0.85 9.64 20.01
C LEU A 85 -2.01 10.00 20.93
N ASP A 86 -1.92 11.11 21.66
CA ASP A 86 -3.09 11.60 22.37
C ASP A 86 -4.18 12.11 21.41
N TRP A 87 -5.44 11.87 21.75
CA TRP A 87 -6.59 12.31 20.97
C TRP A 87 -6.86 13.81 21.08
N ARG A 88 -6.50 14.46 22.20
CA ARG A 88 -6.77 15.89 22.44
C ARG A 88 -5.50 16.69 22.68
N LEU A 89 -4.72 16.82 21.60
CA LEU A 89 -3.48 17.60 21.62
C LEU A 89 -3.77 19.10 21.63
N ASP A 90 -3.54 19.77 22.76
CA ASP A 90 -3.82 21.21 23.00
C ASP A 90 -5.23 21.53 23.52
N GLY A 91 -5.80 20.65 24.36
CA GLY A 91 -7.01 20.97 25.12
C GLY A 91 -8.31 20.79 24.33
N ASN A 92 -9.18 21.80 24.33
CA ASN A 92 -10.57 21.66 23.86
C ASN A 92 -10.71 21.49 22.34
N ASP A 93 -9.81 22.07 21.54
CA ASP A 93 -9.79 21.94 20.07
C ASP A 93 -8.69 20.99 19.57
N GLY A 94 -8.13 20.19 20.48
CA GLY A 94 -6.92 19.41 20.19
C GLY A 94 -7.11 18.20 19.27
N GLU A 95 -8.36 17.83 18.96
CA GLU A 95 -8.69 16.72 18.08
C GLU A 95 -8.20 16.97 16.66
N GLU A 96 -8.29 18.20 16.17
CA GLU A 96 -7.80 18.58 14.85
C GLU A 96 -6.28 18.42 14.72
N HIS A 97 -5.53 18.78 15.77
CA HIS A 97 -4.08 18.58 15.81
C HIS A 97 -3.69 17.11 15.78
N SER A 98 -4.42 16.26 16.52
CA SER A 98 -4.25 14.80 16.49
C SER A 98 -4.56 14.22 15.11
N LEU A 99 -5.64 14.67 14.45
CA LEU A 99 -5.98 14.27 13.09
C LEU A 99 -4.93 14.71 12.07
N ASN A 100 -4.39 15.92 12.22
CA ASN A 100 -3.31 16.41 11.36
C ASN A 100 -2.04 15.55 11.50
N LEU A 101 -1.59 15.26 12.73
CA LEU A 101 -0.45 14.36 12.95
C LEU A 101 -0.74 12.96 12.41
N LEU A 102 -1.94 12.43 12.66
CA LEU A 102 -2.32 11.11 12.16
C LEU A 102 -2.26 11.06 10.63
N SER A 103 -2.66 12.12 9.93
CA SER A 103 -2.56 12.21 8.47
C SER A 103 -1.12 12.11 7.95
N LYS A 104 -0.15 12.54 8.77
CA LYS A 104 1.28 12.41 8.48
C LYS A 104 1.77 11.01 8.81
N ILE A 105 1.35 10.44 9.95
CA ILE A 105 1.69 9.08 10.38
C ILE A 105 1.29 8.05 9.33
N VAL A 106 0.06 8.10 8.82
CA VAL A 106 -0.46 7.10 7.87
C VAL A 106 0.12 7.22 6.45
N LYS A 107 0.89 8.29 6.18
CA LYS A 107 1.66 8.46 4.93
C LYS A 107 3.04 7.81 5.02
N GLU A 108 3.52 7.52 6.23
CA GLU A 108 4.81 6.89 6.46
C GLU A 108 4.73 5.38 6.27
N LYS A 109 5.38 4.88 5.21
CA LYS A 109 5.25 3.48 4.79
C LYS A 109 5.77 2.46 5.82
N HIS A 110 6.65 2.86 6.73
CA HIS A 110 7.24 1.98 7.74
C HIS A 110 6.50 2.00 9.08
N ILE A 111 5.52 2.90 9.29
CA ILE A 111 4.74 2.93 10.54
C ILE A 111 3.50 2.06 10.39
N HIS A 112 3.56 0.86 10.96
CA HIS A 112 2.46 -0.11 10.88
C HIS A 112 1.47 0.00 12.04
N PHE A 113 1.86 0.63 13.15
CA PHE A 113 1.02 0.69 14.35
C PHE A 113 0.87 2.12 14.88
N CYS A 114 -0.38 2.52 15.11
CA CYS A 114 -0.72 3.74 15.83
C CYS A 114 -1.77 3.42 16.91
N SER A 115 -1.53 3.89 18.13
CA SER A 115 -2.49 3.81 19.23
C SER A 115 -2.94 5.22 19.61
N ILE A 116 -4.22 5.50 19.43
CA ILE A 116 -4.84 6.76 19.87
C ILE A 116 -5.22 6.60 21.34
N PHE A 117 -4.57 7.37 22.21
CA PHE A 117 -4.89 7.47 23.62
C PHE A 117 -6.01 8.48 23.83
N THR A 118 -6.99 8.15 24.66
CA THR A 118 -8.12 9.05 24.89
C THR A 118 -8.70 8.91 26.29
N SER A 119 -9.19 10.02 26.82
CA SER A 119 -10.06 10.03 28.01
C SER A 119 -11.55 10.03 27.65
N GLU A 120 -11.87 10.06 26.35
CA GLU A 120 -13.24 10.09 25.86
C GLU A 120 -13.99 8.79 26.20
N HIS A 121 -15.18 8.94 26.78
CA HIS A 121 -16.00 7.78 27.15
C HIS A 121 -16.61 7.14 25.92
N ASN A 122 -17.10 7.95 24.98
CA ASN A 122 -17.70 7.47 23.74
C ASN A 122 -16.68 7.38 22.60
N LYS A 123 -15.97 6.26 22.53
CA LYS A 123 -14.98 5.99 21.48
C LYS A 123 -15.55 5.92 20.06
N ASN A 124 -16.87 5.75 19.89
CA ASN A 124 -17.47 5.81 18.55
C ASN A 124 -17.32 7.20 17.94
N VAL A 125 -17.34 8.27 18.75
CA VAL A 125 -17.13 9.64 18.26
C VAL A 125 -15.76 9.77 17.61
N ILE A 126 -14.73 9.14 18.18
CA ILE A 126 -13.38 9.12 17.60
C ILE A 126 -13.39 8.40 16.24
N ILE A 127 -14.07 7.24 16.15
CA ILE A 127 -14.20 6.51 14.88
C ILE A 127 -14.94 7.36 13.84
N ASP A 128 -16.00 8.07 14.23
CA ASP A 128 -16.79 8.92 13.33
C ASP A 128 -15.95 10.11 12.84
N ASN A 129 -15.16 10.73 13.73
CA ASN A 129 -14.27 11.83 13.41
C ASN A 129 -13.16 11.38 12.44
N LEU A 130 -12.56 10.20 12.71
CA LEU A 130 -11.62 9.56 11.80
C LEU A 130 -12.27 9.26 10.44
N SER A 131 -13.49 8.71 10.42
CA SER A 131 -14.23 8.37 9.19
C SER A 131 -14.47 9.61 8.32
N THR A 132 -14.80 10.74 8.95
CA THR A 132 -15.03 12.02 8.27
C THR A 132 -13.73 12.62 7.74
N TYR A 133 -12.68 12.66 8.56
CA TYR A 133 -11.39 13.28 8.22
C TYR A 133 -10.59 12.49 7.16
N PHE A 134 -10.75 11.16 7.15
CA PHE A 134 -10.09 10.24 6.23
C PHE A 134 -11.12 9.62 5.25
N SER A 135 -11.98 10.47 4.70
CA SER A 135 -13.07 10.06 3.81
C SER A 135 -12.70 9.97 2.33
N GLY A 136 -11.50 10.42 1.94
CA GLY A 136 -11.11 10.57 0.54
C GLY A 136 -11.37 11.96 -0.04
N TYR A 137 -12.09 12.82 0.69
CA TYR A 137 -12.52 14.14 0.22
C TYR A 137 -12.04 15.25 1.16
N ASN A 138 -12.08 16.49 0.66
CA ASN A 138 -11.67 17.67 1.42
C ASN A 138 -12.89 18.49 1.91
N LEU A 139 -12.62 19.51 2.71
CA LEU A 139 -13.64 20.42 3.25
C LEU A 139 -14.49 21.07 2.15
N GLY A 140 -13.87 21.48 1.03
CA GLY A 140 -14.59 22.11 -0.09
C GLY A 140 -15.63 21.18 -0.73
N TYR A 141 -15.32 19.89 -0.85
CA TYR A 141 -16.29 18.89 -1.31
C TYR A 141 -17.52 18.81 -0.38
N TYR A 142 -17.31 18.84 0.94
CA TYR A 142 -18.41 18.80 1.90
C TYR A 142 -19.21 20.09 1.96
N GLN A 143 -18.57 21.24 1.76
CA GLN A 143 -19.26 22.51 1.67
C GLN A 143 -20.24 22.52 0.49
N ASN A 144 -19.82 21.99 -0.67
CA ASN A 144 -20.71 21.85 -1.83
C ASN A 144 -21.94 20.97 -1.53
N ILE A 145 -21.76 19.85 -0.81
CA ILE A 145 -22.88 19.00 -0.40
C ILE A 145 -23.84 19.75 0.53
N ILE A 146 -23.31 20.52 1.47
CA ILE A 146 -24.13 21.34 2.38
C ILE A 146 -24.91 22.36 1.55
N ASP A 147 -24.24 23.16 0.72
CA ASP A 147 -24.87 24.23 -0.06
C ASP A 147 -26.03 23.72 -0.94
N GLU A 148 -25.89 22.54 -1.53
CA GLU A 148 -26.92 21.91 -2.38
C GLU A 148 -28.09 21.28 -1.58
N LEU A 149 -27.84 20.82 -0.34
CA LEU A 149 -28.81 20.00 0.41
C LEU A 149 -29.39 20.68 1.65
N ASP A 150 -28.85 21.81 2.09
CA ASP A 150 -29.25 22.47 3.34
C ASP A 150 -30.74 22.83 3.35
N ILE A 151 -31.26 23.27 2.20
CA ILE A 151 -32.68 23.60 1.99
C ILE A 151 -33.63 22.44 2.28
N TYR A 152 -33.16 21.19 2.17
CA TYR A 152 -33.97 20.00 2.47
C TYR A 152 -33.79 19.53 3.90
N ARG A 153 -32.68 19.89 4.56
CA ARG A 153 -32.29 19.30 5.83
C ARG A 153 -33.11 19.84 6.99
N ASP A 154 -33.30 21.14 7.08
CA ASP A 154 -33.89 21.78 8.26
C ASP A 154 -35.30 21.28 8.55
N ASP A 155 -36.13 21.15 7.52
CA ASP A 155 -37.49 20.62 7.64
C ASP A 155 -37.54 19.08 7.78
N ASN A 156 -36.43 18.38 7.52
CA ASN A 156 -36.37 16.91 7.47
C ASN A 156 -35.28 16.31 8.35
N LEU A 157 -34.89 16.98 9.44
CA LEU A 157 -33.82 16.56 10.34
C LEU A 157 -33.93 15.10 10.80
N ALA A 158 -35.14 14.60 11.02
CA ALA A 158 -35.37 13.21 11.42
C ALA A 158 -34.84 12.20 10.37
N SER A 159 -35.06 12.46 9.08
CA SER A 159 -34.59 11.61 7.99
C SER A 159 -33.07 11.66 7.84
N PHE A 160 -32.49 12.87 7.95
CA PHE A 160 -31.03 13.05 7.88
C PHE A 160 -30.29 12.47 9.11
N ASN A 161 -30.93 12.46 10.28
CA ASN A 161 -30.36 11.88 11.50
C ASN A 161 -30.39 10.34 11.53
N GLN A 162 -31.23 9.71 10.70
CA GLN A 162 -31.25 8.25 10.55
C GLN A 162 -30.06 7.71 9.75
N ILE A 163 -29.38 8.55 8.97
CA ILE A 163 -28.27 8.10 8.12
C ILE A 163 -27.13 7.53 8.97
N SER A 164 -26.71 6.30 8.66
CA SER A 164 -25.58 5.63 9.27
C SER A 164 -24.25 6.17 8.74
N PHE A 165 -23.24 6.28 9.60
CA PHE A 165 -21.88 6.68 9.21
C PHE A 165 -21.15 5.64 8.35
N ASN A 166 -21.48 4.34 8.48
CA ASN A 166 -20.67 3.25 7.94
C ASN A 166 -21.49 2.09 7.33
N ASP A 167 -22.80 2.23 7.14
CA ASP A 167 -23.67 1.15 6.64
C ASP A 167 -24.37 1.59 5.35
N ASP A 168 -23.73 1.30 4.22
CA ASP A 168 -24.21 1.64 2.88
C ASP A 168 -25.50 0.87 2.54
N LYS A 169 -25.61 -0.39 2.98
CA LYS A 169 -26.80 -1.22 2.74
C LYS A 169 -28.00 -0.67 3.48
N PHE A 170 -27.85 -0.37 4.77
CA PHE A 170 -28.89 0.28 5.56
C PHE A 170 -29.28 1.62 4.96
N ASN A 171 -28.31 2.48 4.64
CA ASN A 171 -28.57 3.77 4.01
C ASN A 171 -29.30 3.63 2.66
N GLY A 172 -28.99 2.59 1.89
CA GLY A 172 -29.70 2.26 0.65
C GLY A 172 -31.21 2.05 0.85
N THR A 173 -31.63 1.54 2.01
CA THR A 173 -33.06 1.36 2.33
C THR A 173 -33.80 2.68 2.56
N LEU A 174 -33.08 3.77 2.86
CA LEU A 174 -33.65 5.10 3.07
C LEU A 174 -34.06 5.79 1.77
N PHE A 175 -33.81 5.19 0.60
CA PHE A 175 -34.10 5.78 -0.71
C PHE A 175 -35.54 6.30 -0.82
N ASN A 176 -36.52 5.49 -0.40
CA ASN A 176 -37.92 5.88 -0.49
C ASN A 176 -38.28 7.02 0.48
N ALA A 177 -37.64 7.09 1.66
CA ALA A 177 -37.85 8.17 2.60
C ALA A 177 -37.38 9.51 2.02
N PHE A 178 -36.20 9.55 1.41
CA PHE A 178 -35.68 10.76 0.75
C PHE A 178 -36.50 11.14 -0.50
N ARG A 179 -37.02 10.17 -1.26
CA ARG A 179 -37.92 10.43 -2.40
C ARG A 179 -39.26 11.05 -1.98
N LEU A 180 -39.73 10.77 -0.77
CA LEU A 180 -40.98 11.35 -0.25
C LEU A 180 -40.81 12.81 0.17
N ILE A 181 -39.59 13.22 0.53
CA ILE A 181 -39.25 14.63 0.80
C ILE A 181 -39.33 15.41 -0.51
N ASP A 182 -38.62 14.94 -1.53
CA ASP A 182 -38.69 15.46 -2.90
C ASP A 182 -38.33 14.34 -3.89
N ALA A 183 -39.08 14.24 -4.99
CA ALA A 183 -38.93 13.16 -5.95
C ALA A 183 -37.54 13.13 -6.65
N GLY A 184 -36.91 14.30 -6.79
CA GLY A 184 -35.58 14.49 -7.36
C GLY A 184 -34.43 14.39 -6.35
N LEU A 185 -34.69 14.48 -5.05
CA LEU A 185 -33.66 14.50 -4.00
C LEU A 185 -32.68 13.31 -4.05
N PRO A 186 -33.11 12.05 -4.26
CA PRO A 186 -32.16 10.95 -4.37
C PRO A 186 -31.19 11.08 -5.55
N LYS A 187 -31.61 11.72 -6.65
CA LYS A 187 -30.75 11.99 -7.79
C LYS A 187 -29.80 13.15 -7.48
N LEU A 188 -30.31 14.23 -6.91
CA LEU A 188 -29.50 15.37 -6.46
C LEU A 188 -28.38 14.93 -5.51
N ILE A 189 -28.68 14.07 -4.54
CA ILE A 189 -27.68 13.50 -3.60
C ILE A 189 -26.57 12.76 -4.34
N LYS A 190 -26.90 11.96 -5.37
CA LYS A 190 -25.88 11.25 -6.17
C LYS A 190 -25.06 12.22 -7.02
N ASP A 191 -25.72 13.21 -7.60
CA ASP A 191 -25.09 14.19 -8.48
C ASP A 191 -24.13 15.10 -7.70
N CYS A 192 -24.53 15.62 -6.53
CA CYS A 192 -23.69 16.50 -5.71
C CYS A 192 -22.53 15.75 -5.02
N THR A 193 -22.71 14.47 -4.68
CA THR A 193 -21.63 13.63 -4.13
C THR A 193 -20.72 13.03 -5.20
N GLY A 194 -21.19 12.93 -6.44
CA GLY A 194 -20.50 12.21 -7.52
C GLY A 194 -20.48 10.69 -7.33
N ILE A 195 -21.36 10.12 -6.51
CA ILE A 195 -21.39 8.70 -6.15
C ILE A 195 -22.65 8.03 -6.71
N THR A 196 -22.47 6.93 -7.44
CA THR A 196 -23.57 6.20 -8.11
C THR A 196 -24.45 5.41 -7.15
N SER A 197 -23.86 4.84 -6.09
CA SER A 197 -24.55 4.14 -5.02
C SER A 197 -25.23 5.13 -4.08
N PHE A 198 -26.55 5.04 -3.92
CA PHE A 198 -27.28 5.95 -3.03
C PHE A 198 -26.88 5.80 -1.57
N GLY A 199 -26.66 4.55 -1.11
CA GLY A 199 -26.27 4.28 0.26
C GLY A 199 -24.90 4.86 0.62
N GLU A 200 -23.94 4.76 -0.32
CA GLU A 200 -22.61 5.35 -0.16
C GLU A 200 -22.65 6.88 -0.29
N ALA A 201 -23.48 7.43 -1.18
CA ALA A 201 -23.71 8.87 -1.30
C ALA A 201 -24.25 9.45 0.03
N LEU A 202 -25.23 8.77 0.66
CA LEU A 202 -25.76 9.18 1.96
C LEU A 202 -24.70 9.17 3.07
N ILE A 203 -23.71 8.27 3.04
CA ILE A 203 -22.59 8.32 3.99
C ILE A 203 -21.86 9.67 3.88
N GLN A 204 -21.60 10.16 2.67
CA GLN A 204 -20.95 11.47 2.47
C GLN A 204 -21.84 12.63 2.93
N VAL A 205 -23.15 12.53 2.72
CA VAL A 205 -24.13 13.50 3.26
C VAL A 205 -24.09 13.52 4.78
N ARG A 206 -24.01 12.36 5.44
CA ARG A 206 -23.88 12.27 6.91
C ARG A 206 -22.59 12.93 7.40
N TYR A 207 -21.49 12.75 6.68
CA TYR A 207 -20.21 13.38 6.99
C TYR A 207 -20.29 14.90 6.84
N ALA A 208 -20.88 15.38 5.73
CA ALA A 208 -21.05 16.80 5.44
C ALA A 208 -21.76 17.52 6.59
N PHE A 209 -22.91 17.01 6.99
CA PHE A 209 -23.76 17.63 8.02
C PHE A 209 -23.38 17.30 9.47
N SER A 210 -22.31 16.53 9.69
CA SER A 210 -21.77 16.29 11.02
C SER A 210 -20.92 17.46 11.51
N ASN A 211 -20.88 17.71 12.83
CA ASN A 211 -19.98 18.72 13.42
C ASN A 211 -18.54 18.18 13.63
N LEU A 212 -18.15 17.14 12.87
CA LEU A 212 -16.84 16.49 12.97
C LEU A 212 -15.83 17.17 12.04
N HIS A 213 -14.54 16.99 12.33
CA HIS A 213 -13.47 17.62 11.57
C HIS A 213 -13.38 17.01 10.17
N LYS A 214 -13.20 17.89 9.18
CA LYS A 214 -13.03 17.56 7.77
C LYS A 214 -11.66 18.04 7.33
N SER A 215 -10.95 17.22 6.59
CA SER A 215 -9.59 17.56 6.18
C SER A 215 -9.60 18.67 5.11
N LEU A 216 -8.62 19.57 5.17
CA LEU A 216 -8.39 20.57 4.12
C LEU A 216 -7.92 19.94 2.81
N GLU A 217 -7.24 18.79 2.90
CA GLU A 217 -6.71 18.04 1.76
C GLU A 217 -7.31 16.63 1.70
N PRO A 218 -7.46 16.02 0.50
CA PRO A 218 -7.88 14.63 0.38
C PRO A 218 -6.93 13.69 1.12
N ASN A 219 -7.48 12.90 2.05
CA ASN A 219 -6.73 11.87 2.79
C ASN A 219 -7.15 10.45 2.35
N PRO A 220 -6.30 9.44 2.57
CA PRO A 220 -6.65 8.05 2.27
C PRO A 220 -7.93 7.62 2.98
N LYS A 221 -8.74 6.78 2.32
CA LYS A 221 -9.96 6.21 2.90
C LYS A 221 -9.65 5.20 4.00
N LEU A 222 -10.49 5.13 5.03
CA LEU A 222 -10.44 4.05 6.01
C LEU A 222 -10.76 2.72 5.35
N SER A 223 -10.18 1.66 5.90
CA SER A 223 -10.55 0.28 5.63
C SER A 223 -10.71 -0.50 6.95
N HIS A 224 -11.47 -1.59 6.90
CA HIS A 224 -11.64 -2.55 8.00
C HIS A 224 -11.98 -1.93 9.37
N ILE A 225 -13.08 -1.16 9.45
CA ILE A 225 -13.53 -0.54 10.69
C ILE A 225 -14.18 -1.59 11.62
N ASN A 226 -13.64 -1.74 12.83
CA ASN A 226 -14.19 -2.61 13.87
C ASN A 226 -14.59 -1.79 15.10
N ARG A 227 -15.87 -1.40 15.15
CA ARG A 227 -16.43 -0.60 16.26
C ARG A 227 -16.46 -1.35 17.59
N THR A 228 -16.52 -2.69 17.59
CA THR A 228 -16.52 -3.50 18.82
C THR A 228 -15.15 -3.51 19.49
N ASN A 229 -14.07 -3.59 18.71
CA ASN A 229 -12.70 -3.61 19.24
C ASN A 229 -12.02 -2.22 19.18
N PHE A 230 -12.74 -1.19 18.74
CA PHE A 230 -12.25 0.19 18.54
C PHE A 230 -10.94 0.27 17.75
N SER A 231 -10.97 -0.33 16.56
CA SER A 231 -9.84 -0.37 15.65
C SER A 231 -10.27 -0.15 14.21
N LEU A 232 -9.32 0.28 13.39
CA LEU A 232 -9.49 0.54 11.96
C LEU A 232 -8.13 0.61 11.28
N ASN A 233 -8.12 0.54 9.95
CA ASN A 233 -6.91 0.67 9.15
C ASN A 233 -6.97 1.91 8.27
N ILE A 234 -5.85 2.61 8.15
CA ILE A 234 -5.66 3.69 7.16
C ILE A 234 -4.36 3.38 6.44
N ASN A 235 -4.41 3.22 5.11
CA ASN A 235 -3.32 2.66 4.32
C ASN A 235 -2.80 1.33 4.93
N ASN A 236 -1.54 1.31 5.34
CA ASN A 236 -0.85 0.17 5.95
C ASN A 236 -0.62 0.35 7.46
N THR A 237 -1.29 1.32 8.09
CA THR A 237 -1.22 1.60 9.52
C THR A 237 -2.48 1.10 10.22
N ILE A 238 -2.29 0.23 11.21
CA ILE A 238 -3.35 -0.26 12.09
C ILE A 238 -3.52 0.74 13.23
N ILE A 239 -4.73 1.26 13.37
CA ILE A 239 -5.10 2.25 14.38
C ILE A 239 -5.93 1.56 15.47
N THR A 240 -5.53 1.73 16.72
CA THR A 240 -6.25 1.20 17.88
C THR A 240 -6.56 2.33 18.86
N ILE A 241 -7.81 2.41 19.34
CA ILE A 241 -8.20 3.40 20.34
C ILE A 241 -8.06 2.78 21.75
N ILE A 242 -7.28 3.43 22.60
CA ILE A 242 -6.90 2.96 23.93
C ILE A 242 -7.28 4.03 24.98
N PRO A 243 -7.97 3.66 26.08
CA PRO A 243 -8.25 4.63 27.13
C PRO A 243 -6.97 5.01 27.88
N LYS A 244 -6.81 6.28 28.28
CA LYS A 244 -5.64 6.76 29.06
C LYS A 244 -5.44 6.04 30.39
N SER A 245 -6.49 5.42 30.94
CA SER A 245 -6.40 4.55 32.11
C SER A 245 -5.53 3.30 31.88
N GLU A 246 -5.27 2.92 30.63
CA GLU A 246 -4.44 1.79 30.27
C GLU A 246 -2.96 2.19 30.14
N ASN A 247 -2.18 1.91 31.17
CA ASN A 247 -0.75 2.21 31.21
C ASN A 247 0.13 0.96 31.11
N SER A 248 -0.41 -0.21 30.72
CA SER A 248 0.36 -1.44 30.56
C SER A 248 0.84 -1.63 29.13
N ALA A 249 2.16 -1.58 28.92
CA ALA A 249 2.79 -1.91 27.64
C ALA A 249 2.32 -3.28 27.12
N ILE A 250 2.19 -4.28 28.00
CA ILE A 250 1.72 -5.62 27.63
C ILE A 250 0.29 -5.60 27.10
N LYS A 251 -0.61 -4.84 27.74
CA LYS A 251 -2.01 -4.78 27.29
C LYS A 251 -2.14 -3.99 25.99
N ILE A 252 -1.37 -2.91 25.82
CA ILE A 252 -1.29 -2.16 24.57
C ILE A 252 -0.82 -3.08 23.43
N LEU A 253 0.31 -3.78 23.63
CA LEU A 253 0.86 -4.69 22.64
C LEU A 253 -0.07 -5.88 22.36
N ASN A 254 -0.69 -6.48 23.39
CA ASN A 254 -1.65 -7.57 23.20
C ASN A 254 -2.90 -7.10 22.43
N ARG A 255 -3.33 -5.84 22.57
CA ARG A 255 -4.41 -5.31 21.73
C ARG A 255 -3.99 -5.28 20.27
N LEU A 256 -2.79 -4.79 19.94
CA LEU A 256 -2.27 -4.82 18.58
C LEU A 256 -2.22 -6.26 18.03
N VAL A 257 -1.78 -7.22 18.85
CA VAL A 257 -1.80 -8.65 18.52
C VAL A 257 -3.19 -9.16 18.19
N ASP A 258 -4.18 -8.85 19.03
CA ASP A 258 -5.56 -9.26 18.78
C ASP A 258 -6.15 -8.61 17.53
N GLN A 259 -5.74 -7.39 17.18
CA GLN A 259 -6.18 -6.73 15.95
C GLN A 259 -5.62 -7.41 14.71
N VAL A 260 -4.31 -7.60 14.64
CA VAL A 260 -3.68 -8.30 13.51
C VAL A 260 -4.25 -9.70 13.36
N ARG A 261 -4.44 -10.43 14.48
CA ARG A 261 -5.01 -11.78 14.47
C ARG A 261 -6.42 -11.83 13.86
N LYS A 262 -7.26 -10.83 14.18
CA LYS A 262 -8.65 -10.76 13.73
C LYS A 262 -8.80 -10.12 12.34
N SER A 263 -7.73 -9.59 11.74
CA SER A 263 -7.79 -9.03 10.39
C SER A 263 -7.99 -10.14 9.36
N GLU A 264 -8.70 -9.83 8.28
CA GLU A 264 -8.94 -10.78 7.18
C GLU A 264 -7.62 -11.19 6.49
N ASN A 265 -6.67 -10.25 6.40
CA ASN A 265 -5.37 -10.42 5.76
C ASN A 265 -4.23 -10.72 6.75
N ASN A 266 -4.57 -11.35 7.89
CA ASN A 266 -3.64 -11.52 9.02
C ASN A 266 -2.31 -12.19 8.64
N LEU A 267 -2.35 -13.23 7.78
CA LEU A 267 -1.18 -14.00 7.42
C LEU A 267 -0.21 -13.17 6.57
N SER A 268 -0.73 -12.39 5.62
CA SER A 268 0.05 -11.48 4.78
C SER A 268 0.68 -10.34 5.59
N GLN A 269 -0.07 -9.79 6.55
CA GLN A 269 0.46 -8.79 7.49
C GLN A 269 1.59 -9.37 8.35
N LEU A 270 1.40 -10.58 8.88
CA LEU A 270 2.42 -11.27 9.67
C LEU A 270 3.65 -11.62 8.84
N LEU A 271 3.48 -12.05 7.59
CA LEU A 271 4.61 -12.31 6.68
C LEU A 271 5.43 -11.05 6.44
N GLY A 272 4.80 -9.92 6.15
CA GLY A 272 5.51 -8.64 5.96
C GLY A 272 6.31 -8.23 7.20
N LEU A 273 5.70 -8.34 8.39
CA LEU A 273 6.38 -8.03 9.65
C LEU A 273 7.53 -9.00 9.97
N ASP A 274 7.34 -10.29 9.72
CA ASP A 274 8.37 -11.31 9.97
C ASP A 274 9.57 -11.14 9.02
N MET A 275 9.31 -10.81 7.75
CA MET A 275 10.35 -10.45 6.79
C MET A 275 11.13 -9.20 7.25
N GLN A 276 10.43 -8.16 7.73
CA GLN A 276 11.08 -6.96 8.26
C GLN A 276 11.93 -7.27 9.49
N ASN A 277 11.46 -8.15 10.38
CA ASN A 277 12.23 -8.62 11.53
C ASN A 277 13.50 -9.34 11.09
N SER A 278 13.38 -10.24 10.11
CA SER A 278 14.52 -10.96 9.51
C SER A 278 15.56 -9.98 8.95
N PHE A 279 15.15 -9.01 8.13
CA PHE A 279 16.10 -8.01 7.62
C PHE A 279 16.70 -7.15 8.73
N THR A 280 15.93 -6.77 9.74
CA THR A 280 16.45 -5.95 10.85
C THR A 280 17.50 -6.70 11.68
N ASN A 281 17.30 -8.00 11.89
CA ASN A 281 18.18 -8.82 12.71
C ASN A 281 19.38 -9.39 11.92
N ASN A 282 19.21 -9.68 10.63
CA ASN A 282 20.17 -10.46 9.84
C ASN A 282 20.80 -9.69 8.67
N ALA A 283 20.27 -8.53 8.25
CA ALA A 283 20.79 -7.81 7.10
C ALA A 283 22.02 -6.96 7.45
N SER A 284 23.19 -7.58 7.49
CA SER A 284 24.44 -6.87 7.23
C SER A 284 24.64 -6.82 5.70
N PHE A 285 24.28 -5.71 5.06
CA PHE A 285 24.59 -5.48 3.64
C PHE A 285 26.09 -5.33 3.37
N ILE A 286 26.85 -5.14 4.45
CA ILE A 286 28.29 -5.00 4.45
C ILE A 286 28.85 -6.33 4.93
N ASP A 287 29.42 -7.09 4.01
CA ASP A 287 30.25 -8.26 4.33
C ASP A 287 31.74 -7.89 4.23
N GLU A 288 32.60 -8.82 4.66
CA GLU A 288 34.06 -8.64 4.63
C GLU A 288 34.56 -8.35 3.19
N ASN A 289 33.92 -8.90 2.17
CA ASN A 289 34.31 -8.71 0.76
C ASN A 289 34.05 -7.27 0.29
N LEU A 290 32.90 -6.68 0.64
CA LEU A 290 32.60 -5.28 0.32
C LEU A 290 33.52 -4.33 1.08
N LEU A 291 33.83 -4.62 2.35
CA LEU A 291 34.78 -3.83 3.15
C LEU A 291 36.20 -3.85 2.58
N ASN A 292 36.60 -4.96 1.97
CA ASN A 292 37.90 -5.11 1.31
C ASN A 292 37.96 -4.46 -0.09
N THR A 293 36.83 -3.99 -0.62
CA THR A 293 36.80 -3.32 -1.94
C THR A 293 37.16 -1.83 -1.78
N SER A 294 38.27 -1.42 -2.40
CA SER A 294 38.68 -0.02 -2.37
C SER A 294 37.73 0.90 -3.15
N ILE A 295 37.60 2.15 -2.72
CA ILE A 295 36.89 3.20 -3.46
C ILE A 295 37.45 3.34 -4.89
N ASN A 296 38.77 3.18 -5.06
CA ASN A 296 39.42 3.26 -6.37
C ASN A 296 38.89 2.21 -7.35
N THR A 297 38.61 0.99 -6.87
CA THR A 297 38.04 -0.09 -7.70
C THR A 297 36.64 0.26 -8.20
N LEU A 298 35.78 0.77 -7.33
CA LEU A 298 34.42 1.20 -7.70
C LEU A 298 34.45 2.39 -8.66
N MET A 299 35.32 3.38 -8.39
CA MET A 299 35.48 4.55 -9.27
C MET A 299 36.09 4.19 -10.62
N TYR A 300 36.98 3.19 -10.67
CA TYR A 300 37.53 2.67 -11.92
C TYR A 300 36.42 2.07 -12.80
N HIS A 301 35.54 1.24 -12.23
CA HIS A 301 34.39 0.70 -12.96
C HIS A 301 33.44 1.81 -13.45
N ARG A 302 33.11 2.79 -12.59
CA ARG A 302 32.32 3.96 -13.00
C ARG A 302 32.98 4.73 -14.14
N LYS A 303 34.29 4.94 -14.09
CA LYS A 303 35.04 5.62 -15.15
C LYS A 303 34.91 4.88 -16.48
N GLN A 304 35.03 3.55 -16.49
CA GLN A 304 34.83 2.74 -17.70
C GLN A 304 33.43 2.94 -18.29
N LEU A 305 32.38 2.89 -17.46
CA LEU A 305 31.01 3.14 -17.92
C LEU A 305 30.82 4.57 -18.45
N LYS A 306 31.44 5.56 -17.80
CA LYS A 306 31.38 6.97 -18.23
C LYS A 306 32.04 7.20 -19.59
N VAL A 307 33.12 6.48 -19.92
CA VAL A 307 33.74 6.53 -21.26
C VAL A 307 32.75 6.12 -22.36
N HIS A 308 31.77 5.26 -22.03
CA HIS A 308 30.73 4.80 -22.94
C HIS A 308 29.38 5.50 -22.77
N ASN A 309 29.31 6.65 -22.07
CA ASN A 309 28.08 7.36 -21.73
C ASN A 309 27.03 6.53 -20.96
N LEU A 310 27.47 5.51 -20.20
CA LEU A 310 26.63 4.61 -19.41
C LEU A 310 26.69 4.91 -17.89
N ASP A 311 26.90 6.17 -17.48
CA ASP A 311 27.05 6.52 -16.04
C ASP A 311 25.80 6.13 -15.21
N LEU A 312 24.62 6.11 -15.83
CA LEU A 312 23.38 5.64 -15.19
C LEU A 312 23.42 4.14 -14.85
N GLU A 313 24.15 3.33 -15.62
CA GLU A 313 24.28 1.89 -15.38
C GLU A 313 25.11 1.57 -14.14
N PHE A 314 26.00 2.48 -13.73
CA PHE A 314 26.73 2.30 -12.47
C PHE A 314 25.78 2.24 -11.27
N ASN A 315 24.75 3.10 -11.26
CA ASN A 315 23.72 3.07 -10.21
C ASN A 315 22.91 1.77 -10.24
N ASN A 316 22.60 1.24 -11.42
CA ASN A 316 21.90 -0.02 -11.59
C ASN A 316 22.76 -1.20 -11.10
N PHE A 317 24.05 -1.19 -11.45
CA PHE A 317 25.03 -2.17 -11.01
C PHE A 317 25.11 -2.25 -9.48
N ILE A 318 25.34 -1.12 -8.80
CA ILE A 318 25.40 -1.10 -7.32
C ILE A 318 24.10 -1.61 -6.69
N LYS A 319 22.94 -1.18 -7.20
CA LYS A 319 21.63 -1.66 -6.71
C LYS A 319 21.45 -3.16 -6.94
N SER A 320 21.91 -3.69 -8.07
CA SER A 320 21.80 -5.11 -8.40
C SER A 320 22.61 -6.00 -7.45
N ILE A 321 23.85 -5.60 -7.11
CA ILE A 321 24.67 -6.30 -6.12
C ILE A 321 23.96 -6.35 -4.76
N LEU A 322 23.46 -5.21 -4.29
CA LEU A 322 22.77 -5.14 -3.00
C LEU A 322 21.48 -5.98 -3.00
N LEU A 323 20.75 -6.00 -4.11
CA LEU A 323 19.52 -6.78 -4.25
C LEU A 323 19.79 -8.30 -4.26
N GLU A 324 20.78 -8.76 -5.01
CA GLU A 324 21.18 -10.17 -5.02
C GLU A 324 21.68 -10.61 -3.64
N HIS A 325 22.47 -9.78 -2.96
CA HIS A 325 22.89 -10.08 -1.59
C HIS A 325 21.70 -10.17 -0.63
N SER A 326 20.71 -9.27 -0.76
CA SER A 326 19.48 -9.31 0.03
C SER A 326 18.67 -10.58 -0.22
N LYS A 327 18.60 -11.01 -1.47
CA LYS A 327 17.91 -12.24 -1.87
C LYS A 327 18.55 -13.46 -1.23
N LEU A 328 19.87 -13.60 -1.33
CA LEU A 328 20.62 -14.69 -0.71
C LEU A 328 20.45 -14.71 0.81
N LYS A 329 20.45 -13.54 1.46
CA LYS A 329 20.19 -13.43 2.90
C LYS A 329 18.77 -13.82 3.29
N LEU A 330 17.78 -13.50 2.45
CA LEU A 330 16.40 -13.91 2.68
C LEU A 330 16.23 -15.43 2.51
N GLU A 331 16.91 -16.04 1.54
CA GLU A 331 16.94 -17.49 1.33
C GLU A 331 17.52 -18.25 2.54
N ASP A 332 18.52 -17.66 3.21
CA ASP A 332 19.12 -18.21 4.45
C ASP A 332 18.28 -17.90 5.71
N SER A 333 17.22 -17.10 5.60
CA SER A 333 16.48 -16.64 6.78
C SER A 333 15.33 -17.56 7.20
N ASP A 334 15.34 -17.94 8.48
CA ASP A 334 14.27 -18.70 9.11
C ASP A 334 13.06 -17.81 9.45
N LEU A 335 12.12 -17.68 8.50
CA LEU A 335 10.86 -16.97 8.73
C LEU A 335 9.94 -17.80 9.63
N LYS A 336 9.69 -17.29 10.85
CA LYS A 336 8.84 -17.90 11.89
C LYS A 336 7.43 -18.20 11.40
N ILE A 337 6.89 -17.38 10.51
CA ILE A 337 5.55 -17.55 9.94
C ILE A 337 5.46 -18.73 8.96
N LEU A 338 6.59 -19.16 8.38
CA LEU A 338 6.69 -20.26 7.42
C LEU A 338 7.07 -21.60 8.07
N GLU A 339 7.20 -21.65 9.40
CA GLU A 339 7.47 -22.89 10.13
C GLU A 339 6.42 -23.96 9.81
N GLU A 340 6.86 -25.12 9.31
CA GLU A 340 5.99 -26.21 8.88
C GLU A 340 5.00 -26.65 9.98
N LYS A 341 5.48 -26.80 11.23
CA LYS A 341 4.64 -27.17 12.39
C LYS A 341 3.52 -26.16 12.66
N PHE A 342 3.76 -24.88 12.34
CA PHE A 342 2.75 -23.83 12.48
C PHE A 342 1.76 -23.88 11.32
N LEU A 343 2.25 -23.94 10.07
CA LEU A 343 1.43 -24.01 8.86
C LEU A 343 0.49 -25.22 8.88
N ASN A 344 1.00 -26.40 9.25
CA ASN A 344 0.19 -27.63 9.37
C ASN A 344 -0.93 -27.49 10.42
N LYS A 345 -0.75 -26.66 11.45
CA LYS A 345 -1.77 -26.45 12.49
C LYS A 345 -2.89 -25.51 12.06
N ILE A 346 -2.58 -24.48 11.27
CA ILE A 346 -3.58 -23.54 10.76
C ILE A 346 -4.24 -24.05 9.46
N SER A 347 -3.66 -25.09 8.86
CA SER A 347 -4.17 -25.67 7.63
C SER A 347 -5.53 -26.34 7.85
N LYS A 348 -6.44 -26.14 6.89
CA LYS A 348 -7.76 -26.78 6.83
C LYS A 348 -7.78 -27.82 5.72
N GLN A 349 -8.69 -28.79 5.82
CA GLN A 349 -8.88 -29.80 4.77
C GLN A 349 -9.55 -29.21 3.52
N ASN A 350 -10.47 -28.26 3.69
CA ASN A 350 -11.18 -27.60 2.59
C ASN A 350 -11.04 -26.08 2.70
N TYR A 351 -10.55 -25.45 1.63
CA TYR A 351 -10.49 -24.00 1.50
C TYR A 351 -11.51 -23.55 0.45
N LYS A 352 -12.28 -22.51 0.79
CA LYS A 352 -13.08 -21.78 -0.19
C LYS A 352 -12.23 -20.60 -0.66
N VAL A 353 -11.74 -20.65 -1.89
CA VAL A 353 -10.86 -19.63 -2.45
C VAL A 353 -11.60 -18.89 -3.56
N SER A 354 -11.38 -17.58 -3.64
CA SER A 354 -11.92 -16.72 -4.70
C SER A 354 -10.92 -16.64 -5.86
N ASP A 355 -11.41 -16.83 -7.09
CA ASP A 355 -10.59 -16.69 -8.31
C ASP A 355 -9.98 -15.29 -8.41
N ASN A 356 -10.68 -14.25 -7.95
CA ASN A 356 -10.15 -12.88 -7.92
C ASN A 356 -8.99 -12.75 -6.91
N GLU A 357 -9.03 -13.45 -5.78
CA GLU A 357 -7.94 -13.43 -4.79
C GLU A 357 -6.71 -14.19 -5.32
N ILE A 358 -6.93 -15.32 -5.99
CA ILE A 358 -5.87 -16.07 -6.68
C ILE A 358 -5.21 -15.19 -7.75
N ALA A 359 -6.00 -14.43 -8.51
CA ALA A 359 -5.47 -13.52 -9.53
C ALA A 359 -4.60 -12.41 -8.94
N VAL A 360 -5.01 -11.82 -7.81
CA VAL A 360 -4.19 -10.83 -7.11
C VAL A 360 -2.85 -11.41 -6.68
N LEU A 361 -2.86 -12.63 -6.12
CA LEU A 361 -1.63 -13.31 -5.71
C LEU A 361 -0.74 -13.64 -6.92
N ASN A 362 -1.33 -14.11 -8.02
CA ASN A 362 -0.61 -14.41 -9.25
C ASN A 362 -0.06 -13.14 -9.94
N ALA A 363 -0.78 -12.01 -9.89
CA ALA A 363 -0.31 -10.71 -10.36
C ALA A 363 0.88 -10.22 -9.52
N PHE A 364 0.80 -10.35 -8.19
CA PHE A 364 1.94 -10.06 -7.32
C PHE A 364 3.14 -10.97 -7.61
N TYR A 365 2.89 -12.24 -7.94
CA TYR A 365 3.95 -13.21 -8.17
C TYR A 365 4.64 -13.06 -9.53
N ASN A 366 3.93 -12.71 -10.60
CA ASN A 366 4.50 -12.62 -11.95
C ASN A 366 5.09 -11.25 -12.32
N GLY A 367 4.77 -10.17 -11.60
CA GLY A 367 5.28 -8.84 -11.95
C GLY A 367 4.81 -7.72 -11.03
N THR A 368 4.97 -6.47 -11.50
CA THR A 368 4.52 -5.28 -10.77
C THR A 368 4.31 -4.09 -11.70
N THR A 369 3.64 -3.05 -11.21
CA THR A 369 3.50 -1.76 -11.90
C THR A 369 4.53 -0.77 -11.37
N LEU A 370 5.32 -0.18 -12.27
CA LEU A 370 6.31 0.83 -11.92
C LEU A 370 5.71 2.25 -12.04
N LYS A 371 5.78 3.04 -10.96
CA LYS A 371 5.22 4.40 -10.93
C LYS A 371 5.95 5.39 -11.85
N GLU A 372 7.26 5.22 -12.04
CA GLU A 372 8.12 6.12 -12.82
C GLU A 372 8.92 5.35 -13.87
N LYS A 373 8.21 4.67 -14.78
CA LYS A 373 8.83 3.95 -15.88
C LYS A 373 9.29 4.94 -16.96
N LYS A 374 10.60 4.99 -17.23
CA LYS A 374 11.19 5.97 -18.17
C LYS A 374 11.56 5.40 -19.53
N ILE A 375 11.97 4.14 -19.59
CA ILE A 375 12.46 3.50 -20.81
C ILE A 375 11.81 2.13 -21.01
N LEU A 376 11.50 1.81 -22.27
CA LEU A 376 11.07 0.50 -22.73
C LEU A 376 12.11 -0.55 -22.38
N ASN A 377 11.67 -1.66 -21.81
CA ASN A 377 12.54 -2.76 -21.41
C ASN A 377 11.84 -4.11 -21.63
N PHE A 378 12.63 -5.17 -21.58
CA PHE A 378 12.15 -6.55 -21.61
C PHE A 378 11.13 -6.81 -20.50
N GLY A 379 10.03 -7.47 -20.83
CA GLY A 379 8.98 -7.80 -19.87
C GLY A 379 7.91 -6.73 -19.68
N ASP A 380 8.06 -5.55 -20.29
CA ASP A 380 7.06 -4.49 -20.18
C ASP A 380 5.79 -4.81 -20.99
N ILE A 381 4.63 -4.63 -20.36
CA ILE A 381 3.31 -4.82 -20.94
C ILE A 381 2.65 -3.46 -21.16
N PHE A 382 2.11 -3.31 -22.37
CA PHE A 382 1.38 -2.14 -22.80
C PHE A 382 -0.04 -2.52 -23.23
N LYS A 383 -1.01 -1.67 -22.92
CA LYS A 383 -2.39 -1.76 -23.37
C LYS A 383 -2.57 -0.93 -24.63
N GLY A 384 -3.23 -1.52 -25.63
CA GLY A 384 -3.73 -0.80 -26.78
C GLY A 384 -5.27 -0.81 -26.83
N GLU A 385 -5.81 -0.45 -27.98
CA GLU A 385 -7.27 -0.46 -28.22
C GLU A 385 -7.88 -1.88 -28.16
N ASN A 386 -9.18 -1.96 -27.90
CA ASN A 386 -9.99 -3.19 -27.93
C ASN A 386 -9.46 -4.32 -27.04
N ASN A 387 -9.03 -4.01 -25.81
CA ASN A 387 -8.49 -4.97 -24.83
C ASN A 387 -7.33 -5.84 -25.38
N THR A 388 -6.59 -5.28 -26.33
CA THR A 388 -5.33 -5.86 -26.82
C THR A 388 -4.19 -5.43 -25.91
N TYR A 389 -3.26 -6.36 -25.66
CA TYR A 389 -2.02 -6.10 -24.95
C TYR A 389 -0.79 -6.44 -25.81
N TYR A 390 0.31 -5.77 -25.50
CA TYR A 390 1.61 -5.91 -26.16
C TYR A 390 2.66 -6.14 -25.08
N LEU A 391 3.40 -7.25 -25.16
CA LEU A 391 4.53 -7.53 -24.27
C LEU A 391 5.83 -7.37 -25.04
N CYS A 392 6.75 -6.54 -24.55
CA CYS A 392 8.10 -6.44 -25.10
C CYS A 392 8.91 -7.70 -24.74
N ILE A 393 9.37 -8.40 -25.77
CA ILE A 393 10.18 -9.64 -25.67
C ILE A 393 11.58 -9.45 -26.25
N THR A 394 11.98 -8.20 -26.50
CA THR A 394 13.31 -7.84 -26.99
C THR A 394 14.35 -8.15 -25.93
N ALA A 395 15.47 -8.78 -26.29
CA ALA A 395 16.50 -9.15 -25.33
C ALA A 395 17.02 -7.94 -24.55
N LEU A 396 17.39 -8.14 -23.28
CA LEU A 396 17.81 -7.06 -22.38
C LEU A 396 18.97 -6.23 -22.94
N CYS A 397 19.97 -6.88 -23.55
CA CYS A 397 21.11 -6.21 -24.18
C CYS A 397 20.72 -5.31 -25.35
N ASP A 398 19.64 -5.66 -26.05
CA ASP A 398 19.16 -4.92 -27.22
C ASP A 398 18.21 -3.78 -26.84
N CYS A 399 17.69 -3.81 -25.61
CA CYS A 399 16.91 -2.70 -25.04
C CYS A 399 17.78 -1.55 -24.54
N ILE A 400 19.10 -1.75 -24.40
CA ILE A 400 20.05 -0.73 -23.94
C ILE A 400 20.39 0.20 -25.11
N LEU A 401 20.35 1.51 -24.86
CA LEU A 401 20.83 2.52 -25.79
C LEU A 401 22.32 2.79 -25.55
N HIS A 402 23.14 2.69 -26.59
CA HIS A 402 24.55 3.06 -26.54
C HIS A 402 24.74 4.40 -27.24
N ASN A 403 25.12 5.45 -26.51
CA ASN A 403 25.24 6.82 -27.07
C ASN A 403 23.97 7.37 -27.75
N GLY A 404 22.78 6.89 -27.37
CA GLY A 404 21.52 7.26 -28.02
C GLY A 404 21.21 6.44 -29.28
N GLU A 405 22.07 5.50 -29.65
CA GLU A 405 21.88 4.56 -30.74
C GLU A 405 21.34 3.21 -30.23
N SER A 406 20.51 2.56 -31.04
CA SER A 406 19.90 1.26 -30.73
C SER A 406 20.63 0.16 -31.49
N ASN A 407 21.02 -0.92 -30.80
CA ASN A 407 21.67 -2.10 -31.42
C ASN A 407 20.78 -2.82 -32.44
N ILE A 408 19.47 -2.52 -32.45
CA ILE A 408 18.45 -3.16 -33.27
C ILE A 408 17.78 -2.15 -34.21
N ASP A 409 18.40 -0.99 -34.43
CA ASP A 409 17.86 0.10 -35.24
C ASP A 409 16.41 0.46 -34.83
N PHE A 410 16.16 0.45 -33.51
CA PHE A 410 14.85 0.71 -32.90
C PHE A 410 13.74 -0.29 -33.30
N ASN A 411 14.09 -1.46 -33.82
CA ASN A 411 13.13 -2.49 -34.23
C ASN A 411 12.91 -3.55 -33.14
N TYR A 412 12.07 -3.21 -32.18
CA TYR A 412 11.75 -4.04 -31.01
C TYR A 412 10.80 -5.19 -31.35
N TYR A 413 11.02 -6.34 -30.71
CA TYR A 413 10.11 -7.47 -30.73
C TYR A 413 9.08 -7.38 -29.60
N PHE A 414 7.82 -7.59 -29.97
CA PHE A 414 6.68 -7.71 -29.08
C PHE A 414 5.85 -8.95 -29.40
N VAL A 415 5.04 -9.38 -28.44
CA VAL A 415 3.96 -10.35 -28.66
C VAL A 415 2.62 -9.71 -28.36
N LYS A 416 1.58 -10.10 -29.09
CA LYS A 416 0.22 -9.56 -28.93
C LYS A 416 -0.62 -10.56 -28.14
N GLY A 417 -1.27 -10.10 -27.07
CA GLY A 417 -2.18 -10.88 -26.26
C GLY A 417 -3.57 -10.26 -26.15
N ASN A 418 -4.54 -11.05 -25.70
CA ASN A 418 -5.90 -10.59 -25.43
C ASN A 418 -6.28 -10.89 -23.98
N SER A 419 -7.13 -10.05 -23.39
CA SER A 419 -7.73 -10.32 -22.10
C SER A 419 -8.61 -11.57 -22.16
N ILE A 420 -8.50 -12.43 -21.16
CA ILE A 420 -9.37 -13.58 -20.92
C ILE A 420 -9.96 -13.50 -19.51
N PRO A 421 -11.08 -14.18 -19.23
CA PRO A 421 -11.58 -14.32 -17.87
C PRO A 421 -10.52 -14.95 -16.96
N VAL A 422 -10.41 -14.43 -15.73
CA VAL A 422 -9.44 -14.89 -14.72
C VAL A 422 -9.59 -16.39 -14.44
N GLU A 423 -10.82 -16.88 -14.32
CA GLU A 423 -11.16 -18.28 -14.06
C GLU A 423 -10.56 -19.21 -15.12
N GLU A 424 -10.55 -18.77 -16.39
CA GLU A 424 -9.93 -19.51 -17.49
C GLU A 424 -8.40 -19.51 -17.36
N GLY A 425 -7.82 -18.37 -16.99
CA GLY A 425 -6.40 -18.24 -16.72
C GLY A 425 -5.92 -19.20 -15.61
N ILE A 426 -6.68 -19.28 -14.51
CA ILE A 426 -6.33 -20.13 -13.36
C ILE A 426 -6.32 -21.61 -13.77
N LYS A 427 -7.32 -22.05 -14.54
CA LYS A 427 -7.38 -23.42 -15.08
C LYS A 427 -6.21 -23.76 -16.01
N LYS A 428 -5.71 -22.78 -16.79
CA LYS A 428 -4.53 -22.98 -17.65
C LYS A 428 -3.23 -23.10 -16.85
N GLY A 429 -3.15 -22.40 -15.71
CA GLY A 429 -2.00 -22.43 -14.80
C GLY A 429 -0.65 -22.27 -15.50
N ASP A 430 0.34 -23.04 -15.07
CA ASP A 430 1.70 -23.03 -15.63
C ASP A 430 1.78 -23.61 -17.04
N GLY A 431 0.72 -24.25 -17.53
CA GLY A 431 0.66 -24.72 -18.92
C GLY A 431 0.41 -23.58 -19.90
N GLY A 432 -0.27 -22.52 -19.46
CA GLY A 432 -0.61 -21.36 -20.29
C GLY A 432 0.55 -20.38 -20.48
N PHE A 433 0.60 -19.72 -21.64
CA PHE A 433 1.41 -18.53 -21.88
C PHE A 433 0.58 -17.30 -21.49
N ILE A 434 0.37 -17.17 -20.18
CA ILE A 434 -0.54 -16.19 -19.59
C ILE A 434 0.18 -15.19 -18.68
N SER A 435 -0.48 -14.07 -18.38
CA SER A 435 0.01 -13.08 -17.41
C SER A 435 -1.15 -12.41 -16.70
N TYR A 436 -1.08 -12.32 -15.37
CA TYR A 436 -2.01 -11.59 -14.54
C TYR A 436 -1.51 -10.16 -14.34
N ILE A 437 -2.41 -9.18 -14.37
CA ILE A 437 -2.11 -7.76 -14.11
C ILE A 437 -2.76 -7.31 -12.80
N ASP A 438 -4.00 -7.74 -12.55
CA ASP A 438 -4.81 -7.35 -11.39
C ASP A 438 -5.83 -8.45 -11.05
N SER A 439 -6.77 -8.16 -10.14
CA SER A 439 -7.82 -9.08 -9.69
C SER A 439 -8.78 -9.56 -10.78
N THR A 440 -8.81 -8.89 -11.93
CA THR A 440 -9.78 -9.09 -13.02
C THR A 440 -9.15 -9.28 -14.39
N THR A 441 -7.88 -8.92 -14.55
CA THR A 441 -7.19 -8.91 -15.85
C THR A 441 -6.16 -10.04 -15.93
N CYS A 442 -6.45 -11.02 -16.78
CA CYS A 442 -5.51 -12.05 -17.22
C CYS A 442 -5.34 -11.98 -18.75
N ILE A 443 -4.11 -12.06 -19.24
CA ILE A 443 -3.78 -11.97 -20.67
C ILE A 443 -3.31 -13.33 -21.15
N LEU A 444 -3.84 -13.77 -22.29
CA LEU A 444 -3.33 -14.91 -23.04
C LEU A 444 -2.49 -14.41 -24.22
N TRP A 445 -1.21 -14.79 -24.28
CA TRP A 445 -0.26 -14.35 -25.31
C TRP A 445 -0.25 -15.23 -26.57
N GLY A 446 -0.81 -16.43 -26.49
CA GLY A 446 -0.94 -17.36 -27.61
C GLY A 446 -1.79 -18.57 -27.24
N GLN A 447 -2.51 -19.14 -28.23
CA GLN A 447 -3.28 -20.38 -28.04
C GLN A 447 -2.41 -21.60 -28.31
N GLU A 448 -1.94 -21.77 -29.54
CA GLU A 448 -1.02 -22.85 -29.94
C GLU A 448 0.43 -22.38 -30.03
N TYR A 449 0.64 -21.12 -30.42
CA TYR A 449 1.96 -20.53 -30.58
C TYR A 449 1.94 -19.04 -30.28
N VAL A 450 2.95 -18.55 -29.55
CA VAL A 450 3.15 -17.12 -29.29
C VAL A 450 3.89 -16.50 -30.47
N LYS A 451 3.19 -15.74 -31.33
CA LYS A 451 3.82 -15.18 -32.53
C LYS A 451 4.54 -13.84 -32.23
N PRO A 452 5.87 -13.74 -32.43
CA PRO A 452 6.56 -12.48 -32.29
C PRO A 452 6.21 -11.53 -33.44
N LYS A 453 6.23 -10.23 -33.14
CA LYS A 453 6.03 -9.14 -34.10
C LYS A 453 7.06 -8.08 -33.85
N GLN A 454 7.67 -7.60 -34.92
CA GLN A 454 8.59 -6.48 -34.86
C GLN A 454 7.82 -5.17 -35.04
N PHE A 455 8.15 -4.18 -34.21
CA PHE A 455 7.62 -2.82 -34.26
C PHE A 455 8.78 -1.84 -34.21
N PHE A 456 8.71 -0.79 -35.01
CA PHE A 456 9.66 0.31 -34.93
C PHE A 456 9.23 1.26 -33.81
N VAL A 457 10.17 1.61 -32.93
CA VAL A 457 9.94 2.47 -31.76
C VAL A 457 10.99 3.57 -31.76
N GLU A 458 10.73 4.64 -32.53
CA GLU A 458 11.66 5.75 -32.76
C GLU A 458 12.25 6.33 -31.46
N ASN A 459 11.43 6.40 -30.42
CA ASN A 459 11.86 6.80 -29.09
C ASN A 459 11.40 5.77 -28.05
N PRO A 460 12.32 5.00 -27.46
CA PRO A 460 11.98 4.02 -26.42
C PRO A 460 11.71 4.66 -25.06
N LEU A 461 11.83 5.99 -24.93
CA LEU A 461 11.45 6.70 -23.71
C LEU A 461 9.92 6.84 -23.62
N LEU A 462 9.39 6.54 -22.44
CA LEU A 462 7.96 6.68 -22.16
C LEU A 462 7.63 8.15 -21.90
N VAL A 463 6.64 8.68 -22.62
CA VAL A 463 6.09 10.02 -22.42
C VAL A 463 4.65 9.86 -21.95
N ASN A 464 4.33 10.35 -20.75
CA ASN A 464 3.01 10.16 -20.12
C ASN A 464 2.59 8.68 -20.07
N ASN A 465 3.52 7.79 -19.69
CA ASN A 465 3.36 6.33 -19.68
C ASN A 465 3.00 5.71 -21.04
N LYS A 466 3.22 6.40 -22.17
CA LYS A 466 2.95 5.88 -23.51
C LYS A 466 4.22 5.78 -24.35
N ILE A 467 4.21 4.83 -25.27
CA ILE A 467 5.18 4.73 -26.37
C ILE A 467 4.44 4.67 -27.70
N ARG A 468 5.11 5.16 -28.75
CA ARG A 468 4.62 5.06 -30.12
C ARG A 468 5.26 3.88 -30.81
N ILE A 469 4.44 2.96 -31.30
CA ILE A 469 4.86 1.85 -32.14
C ILE A 469 4.45 2.09 -33.60
N GLU A 470 5.33 1.73 -34.52
CA GLU A 470 5.09 1.83 -35.96
C GLU A 470 5.24 0.47 -36.62
N PHE A 471 4.31 0.13 -37.52
CA PHE A 471 4.32 -1.12 -38.27
C PHE A 471 3.54 -1.01 -39.56
N ARG A 472 3.78 -1.94 -40.49
CA ARG A 472 2.93 -2.11 -41.68
C ARG A 472 1.78 -3.06 -41.39
N ASP A 473 0.56 -2.62 -41.68
CA ASP A 473 -0.62 -3.48 -41.54
C ASP A 473 -0.70 -4.53 -42.66
N LYS A 474 -1.77 -5.34 -42.67
CA LYS A 474 -1.99 -6.36 -43.71
C LYS A 474 -2.13 -5.75 -45.13
N ARG A 475 -2.48 -4.47 -45.24
CA ARG A 475 -2.62 -3.72 -46.49
C ARG A 475 -1.30 -3.02 -46.88
N ARG A 476 -0.21 -3.29 -46.15
CA ARG A 476 1.13 -2.69 -46.31
C ARG A 476 1.18 -1.18 -46.07
N VAL A 477 0.16 -0.62 -45.43
CA VAL A 477 0.09 0.78 -45.03
C VAL A 477 0.84 0.96 -43.72
N LEU A 478 1.63 2.03 -43.62
CA LEU A 478 2.29 2.39 -42.37
C LEU A 478 1.26 2.89 -41.37
N VAL A 479 1.19 2.22 -40.22
CA VAL A 479 0.31 2.57 -39.11
C VAL A 479 1.17 2.98 -37.93
N LYS A 480 0.82 4.11 -37.31
CA LYS A 480 1.41 4.59 -36.06
C LYS A 480 0.37 4.46 -34.96
N LYS A 481 0.74 3.87 -33.82
CA LYS A 481 -0.17 3.65 -32.70
C LYS A 481 0.52 3.94 -31.38
N ASP A 482 -0.17 4.68 -30.53
CA ASP A 482 0.27 4.91 -29.16
C ASP A 482 -0.29 3.80 -28.26
N ILE A 483 0.56 3.21 -27.43
CA ILE A 483 0.22 2.16 -26.46
C ILE A 483 0.66 2.59 -25.07
N GLU A 484 -0.12 2.22 -24.06
CA GLU A 484 0.03 2.71 -22.68
C GLU A 484 0.61 1.63 -21.77
N TYR A 485 1.66 1.96 -21.03
CA TYR A 485 2.28 1.07 -20.05
C TYR A 485 1.31 0.73 -18.93
N VAL A 486 1.21 -0.56 -18.61
CA VAL A 486 0.32 -1.05 -17.53
C VAL A 486 1.02 -1.95 -16.52
N PHE A 487 2.08 -2.65 -16.91
CA PHE A 487 2.70 -3.66 -16.04
C PHE A 487 4.10 -4.04 -16.51
N THR A 488 4.94 -4.56 -15.63
CA THR A 488 6.23 -5.19 -15.98
C THR A 488 6.29 -6.59 -15.40
N LEU A 489 6.51 -7.60 -16.24
CA LEU A 489 6.73 -8.98 -15.81
C LEU A 489 8.13 -9.17 -15.22
N LYS A 490 8.23 -10.08 -14.25
CA LYS A 490 9.52 -10.63 -13.83
C LYS A 490 10.15 -11.39 -15.00
N GLN A 491 11.49 -11.35 -15.05
CA GLN A 491 12.26 -11.83 -16.19
C GLN A 491 11.98 -13.28 -16.56
N ASN A 492 11.82 -14.18 -15.59
CA ASN A 492 11.51 -15.59 -15.84
C ASN A 492 10.16 -15.79 -16.56
N TYR A 493 9.14 -15.01 -16.20
CA TYR A 493 7.82 -15.05 -16.86
C TYR A 493 7.88 -14.52 -18.29
N ALA A 494 8.55 -13.38 -18.49
CA ALA A 494 8.76 -12.81 -19.82
C ALA A 494 9.63 -13.72 -20.71
N GLN A 495 10.68 -14.32 -20.15
CA GLN A 495 11.58 -15.24 -20.86
C GLN A 495 10.84 -16.50 -21.31
N ARG A 496 9.94 -17.04 -20.49
CA ARG A 496 9.13 -18.19 -20.87
C ARG A 496 8.30 -17.92 -22.13
N ILE A 497 7.67 -16.75 -22.20
CA ILE A 497 6.86 -16.32 -23.37
C ILE A 497 7.78 -16.07 -24.58
N THR A 498 8.94 -15.45 -24.34
CA THR A 498 9.95 -15.17 -25.38
C THR A 498 10.50 -16.45 -26.00
N ASN A 499 10.86 -17.45 -25.19
CA ASN A 499 11.39 -18.73 -25.66
C ASN A 499 10.40 -19.45 -26.57
N HIS A 500 9.11 -19.43 -26.21
CA HIS A 500 8.07 -19.99 -27.08
C HIS A 500 8.01 -19.27 -28.42
N SER A 501 8.18 -17.95 -28.41
CA SER A 501 8.04 -17.12 -29.60
C SER A 501 9.16 -17.26 -30.63
N PHE A 502 10.32 -17.80 -30.26
CA PHE A 502 11.45 -17.93 -31.20
C PHE A 502 11.81 -19.36 -31.58
N ASN A 503 11.78 -20.35 -30.67
CA ASN A 503 12.02 -21.74 -31.09
C ASN A 503 11.68 -22.84 -30.06
N HIS A 504 11.05 -22.49 -28.94
CA HIS A 504 10.75 -23.40 -27.82
C HIS A 504 11.91 -24.27 -27.26
N PRO A 505 13.22 -23.98 -27.43
CA PRO A 505 14.25 -24.98 -27.13
C PRO A 505 14.62 -25.02 -25.64
N ILE A 506 14.31 -23.95 -24.88
CA ILE A 506 14.68 -23.78 -23.47
C ILE A 506 13.40 -23.58 -22.66
N ARG A 507 13.11 -24.53 -21.76
CA ARG A 507 11.98 -24.40 -20.82
C ARG A 507 12.41 -23.57 -19.61
N VAL A 508 11.57 -22.59 -19.25
CA VAL A 508 11.71 -21.82 -18.01
C VAL A 508 10.56 -22.21 -17.10
N GLY A 509 10.87 -22.65 -15.88
CA GLY A 509 9.87 -22.95 -14.86
C GLY A 509 9.23 -21.66 -14.35
N VAL A 510 7.90 -21.68 -14.26
CA VAL A 510 7.11 -20.68 -13.53
C VAL A 510 6.04 -21.42 -12.76
N ASP A 511 5.52 -20.82 -11.71
CA ASP A 511 4.45 -21.40 -10.90
C ASP A 511 3.36 -20.36 -10.67
N PHE A 512 2.13 -20.72 -10.98
CA PHE A 512 0.94 -19.97 -10.62
C PHE A 512 0.16 -20.75 -9.59
N VAL A 513 -0.46 -20.01 -8.68
CA VAL A 513 -1.48 -20.56 -7.78
C VAL A 513 -2.66 -21.00 -8.64
N LYS A 514 -3.10 -22.24 -8.41
CA LYS A 514 -4.17 -22.93 -9.13
C LYS A 514 -5.22 -23.41 -8.13
N THR A 515 -6.42 -23.66 -8.62
CA THR A 515 -7.52 -24.31 -7.87
C THR A 515 -7.44 -25.82 -7.96
#